data_AF-A0A951PBJ3-F1
#
_entry.id   AF-A0A951PBJ3-F1
#
_cell.length_a   1.000
_cell.length_b   1.000
_cell.length_c   1.000
_cell.angle_alpha   90.00
_cell.angle_beta   90.00
_cell.angle_gamma   90.00
#
_symmetry.space_group_name_H-M   'P 1'
#
loop_
_entity.id
_entity.type
_entity.pdbx_description
1 polymer ?
#
loop_
_entity_poly.entity_id
_entity_poly.type
_entity_poly.pdbx_seq_one_letter_code
_entity_poly.pdbx_strand_id
1 'polypeptide(L)'
;MTSIQYQLQSSDQLCFIRIPKTGSTTLISILDAKFDVAEICPLMAGDLPEAIPEELAKYRLFRGHFDYDLCRYLPHHQVYVTMLRHPLDRAVSYHEFCKRAQTDREFDRYLKQEANRGIEAFINHADPTIRLRTANCQTRYVAAGLGSRHSQPFTPSALESKYTDAELLALAKAHLDQFAFVGITERFQDAVLLLGYTFGWLPITDYQSLRVTTTKPKRTELAPELADAILMANQLDLELYHYAEQLFTQRFAQMLVELQAAPSQANFTEIVSFDQASSAQKQQIVAALEQHYQQRSAALNLPLLSQLNFDVLQALSGSGWHRRNGVHSGLLADSLPFRWTGPGTESTLDFPLAADRDLEIRIRIVNAALPELLESFGLKVNGHLVPIQLRLQRGSVTVFKATIPRSALRSDAPLTRLTLTVERTISLRAVQPEAGDDRVVGLAVHCILCFPVGERPQIAQDSYFLYFLLPEHDRAWRAAANFIKQHLRPAETIAAPLEFAERFPKAFCFYTEDFRERQGLAWVVVHKQLIEEIDPASLDWIARRFRPVFANTVFVIFSSRDLPRASLRTNDLRAFWKSWLRLKLARLTRHVSAKTGRAKQHRTDDANR
;
A
#
# COMPACT_ATOMS: atom_id res chain seq x y z
N MET A 1 7.83 30.55 -21.90
CA MET A 1 6.66 29.79 -21.43
C MET A 1 6.74 29.69 -19.91
N THR A 2 5.62 29.82 -19.20
CA THR A 2 5.58 29.60 -17.75
C THR A 2 5.89 28.13 -17.46
N SER A 3 6.68 27.85 -16.42
CA SER A 3 7.01 26.46 -16.05
C SER A 3 5.75 25.69 -15.65
N ILE A 4 5.59 24.48 -16.19
CA ILE A 4 4.53 23.52 -15.79
C ILE A 4 5.01 22.53 -14.71
N GLN A 5 6.26 22.67 -14.27
CA GLN A 5 6.83 21.97 -13.12
C GLN A 5 6.57 22.76 -11.84
N TYR A 6 6.30 22.04 -10.75
CA TYR A 6 6.09 22.56 -9.40
C TYR A 6 6.82 21.69 -8.38
N GLN A 7 7.70 22.28 -7.56
CA GLN A 7 8.37 21.57 -6.46
C GLN A 7 7.56 21.73 -5.18
N LEU A 8 6.85 20.65 -4.78
CA LEU A 8 6.16 20.61 -3.49
C LEU A 8 7.13 20.81 -2.34
N GLN A 9 6.89 21.84 -1.54
CA GLN A 9 7.60 22.10 -0.30
C GLN A 9 7.01 21.26 0.84
N SER A 10 7.77 21.07 1.92
CA SER A 10 7.30 20.36 3.12
C SER A 10 6.11 21.06 3.80
N SER A 11 6.02 22.39 3.67
CA SER A 11 4.92 23.20 4.20
C SER A 11 3.71 23.32 3.24
N ASP A 12 3.82 22.87 1.99
CA ASP A 12 2.72 22.98 1.03
C ASP A 12 1.56 22.04 1.39
N GLN A 13 0.33 22.53 1.17
CA GLN A 13 -0.90 21.77 1.30
C GLN A 13 -1.51 21.50 -0.07
N LEU A 14 -1.31 20.27 -0.57
CA LEU A 14 -1.87 19.80 -1.83
C LEU A 14 -3.37 19.57 -1.69
N CYS A 15 -4.14 20.37 -2.42
CA CYS A 15 -5.59 20.41 -2.41
C CYS A 15 -6.14 19.82 -3.70
N PHE A 16 -6.68 18.60 -3.63
CA PHE A 16 -7.38 17.99 -4.74
C PHE A 16 -8.85 18.42 -4.74
N ILE A 17 -9.21 19.33 -5.65
CA ILE A 17 -10.59 19.78 -5.86
C ILE A 17 -11.37 18.63 -6.50
N ARG A 18 -12.02 17.85 -5.64
CA ARG A 18 -12.58 16.56 -6.01
C ARG A 18 -13.96 16.71 -6.61
N ILE A 19 -14.02 16.73 -7.94
CA ILE A 19 -15.28 16.68 -8.68
C ILE A 19 -15.81 15.23 -8.73
N PRO A 20 -17.09 14.98 -8.40
CA PRO A 20 -17.68 13.66 -8.58
C PRO A 20 -17.63 13.18 -10.03
N LYS A 21 -17.22 11.91 -10.20
CA LYS A 21 -17.29 11.13 -11.46
C LYS A 21 -16.29 11.54 -12.55
N THR A 22 -15.17 12.14 -12.16
CA THR A 22 -14.03 12.53 -13.04
C THR A 22 -12.78 11.65 -12.82
N GLY A 23 -12.97 10.34 -12.58
CA GLY A 23 -11.84 9.45 -12.25
C GLY A 23 -11.23 9.66 -10.86
N SER A 24 -11.86 10.50 -10.03
CA SER A 24 -11.31 10.96 -8.74
C SER A 24 -10.91 9.85 -7.75
N THR A 25 -11.59 8.69 -7.75
CA THR A 25 -11.26 7.57 -6.86
C THR A 25 -9.95 6.88 -7.24
N THR A 26 -9.60 6.88 -8.53
CA THR A 26 -8.30 6.41 -9.01
C THR A 26 -7.23 7.42 -8.61
N LEU A 27 -7.44 8.71 -8.90
CA LEU A 27 -6.47 9.75 -8.57
C LEU A 27 -6.21 9.86 -7.06
N ILE A 28 -7.23 9.74 -6.20
CA ILE A 28 -7.05 9.72 -4.74
C ILE A 28 -6.04 8.64 -4.31
N SER A 29 -6.06 7.45 -4.91
CA SER A 29 -5.10 6.42 -4.54
C SER A 29 -3.69 6.67 -5.03
N ILE A 30 -3.56 7.35 -6.16
CA ILE A 30 -2.26 7.77 -6.66
C ILE A 30 -1.70 8.80 -5.68
N LEU A 31 -2.50 9.80 -5.31
CA LEU A 31 -2.12 10.84 -4.34
C LEU A 31 -1.85 10.26 -2.95
N ASP A 32 -2.71 9.39 -2.41
CA ASP A 32 -2.51 8.76 -1.10
C ASP A 32 -1.18 7.98 -1.03
N ALA A 33 -0.67 7.49 -2.16
CA ALA A 33 0.63 6.82 -2.21
C ALA A 33 1.81 7.80 -2.16
N LYS A 34 1.62 9.10 -2.39
CA LYS A 34 2.69 10.12 -2.38
C LYS A 34 2.86 10.84 -1.04
N PHE A 35 2.05 10.50 -0.05
CA PHE A 35 2.07 11.12 1.28
C PHE A 35 2.06 10.06 2.38
N ASP A 36 2.65 10.39 3.51
CA ASP A 36 2.54 9.61 4.73
C ASP A 36 1.08 9.62 5.21
N VAL A 37 0.58 8.51 5.78
CA VAL A 37 -0.78 8.45 6.32
C VAL A 37 -1.06 9.57 7.32
N ALA A 38 -0.06 9.94 8.13
CA ALA A 38 -0.17 11.04 9.10
C ALA A 38 -0.34 12.42 8.44
N GLU A 39 0.12 12.60 7.21
CA GLU A 39 0.00 13.85 6.43
C GLU A 39 -1.31 13.94 5.65
N ILE A 40 -2.12 12.87 5.60
CA ILE A 40 -3.36 12.83 4.84
C ILE A 40 -4.53 13.25 5.74
N CYS A 41 -5.26 14.29 5.33
CA CYS A 41 -6.46 14.69 6.04
C CYS A 41 -7.52 13.56 5.99
N PRO A 42 -7.99 13.07 7.15
CA PRO A 42 -8.94 11.96 7.20
C PRO A 42 -10.36 12.37 6.83
N LEU A 43 -10.66 13.68 6.82
CA LEU A 43 -11.98 14.21 6.53
C LEU A 43 -12.33 13.98 5.05
N MET A 44 -13.42 13.25 4.83
CA MET A 44 -13.90 12.91 3.48
C MET A 44 -15.14 13.68 3.07
N ALA A 45 -15.96 14.12 4.04
CA ALA A 45 -17.26 14.74 3.79
C ALA A 45 -17.19 16.23 3.43
N GLY A 46 -16.05 16.89 3.65
CA GLY A 46 -15.88 18.31 3.33
C GLY A 46 -16.29 19.28 4.43
N ASP A 47 -16.63 18.80 5.62
CA ASP A 47 -16.89 19.67 6.77
C ASP A 47 -15.61 19.91 7.55
N LEU A 48 -15.15 21.15 7.55
CA LEU A 48 -14.19 21.61 8.53
C LEU A 48 -14.97 21.99 9.80
N PRO A 49 -14.69 21.38 10.96
CA PRO A 49 -15.26 21.87 12.20
C PRO A 49 -14.81 23.33 12.42
N GLU A 50 -15.70 24.20 12.93
CA GLU A 50 -15.47 25.65 13.09
C GLU A 50 -14.22 26.01 13.94
N ALA A 51 -13.72 25.05 14.72
CA ALA A 51 -12.39 25.03 15.31
C ALA A 51 -11.73 23.75 14.77
N ILE A 52 -10.60 23.74 14.06
CA ILE A 52 -9.28 24.09 14.55
C ILE A 52 -8.32 24.27 13.34
N PRO A 53 -7.94 25.50 12.94
CA PRO A 53 -6.91 25.72 11.92
C PRO A 53 -5.57 25.02 12.23
N GLU A 54 -5.22 24.93 13.51
CA GLU A 54 -3.99 24.26 13.99
C GLU A 54 -4.00 22.75 13.73
N GLU A 55 -5.15 22.07 13.85
CA GLU A 55 -5.24 20.62 13.56
C GLU A 55 -5.15 20.33 12.07
N LEU A 56 -5.57 21.27 11.21
CA LEU A 56 -5.46 21.13 9.76
C LEU A 56 -4.03 21.40 9.27
N ALA A 57 -3.24 22.18 10.01
CA ALA A 57 -1.86 22.50 9.68
C ALA A 57 -0.95 21.27 9.57
N LYS A 58 -1.25 20.19 10.32
CA LYS A 58 -0.46 18.95 10.29
C LYS A 58 -0.66 18.12 9.02
N TYR A 59 -1.72 18.39 8.26
CA TYR A 59 -2.01 17.66 7.03
C TYR A 59 -1.47 18.41 5.81
N ARG A 60 -0.94 17.65 4.86
CA ARG A 60 -0.42 18.13 3.57
C ARG A 60 -1.26 17.68 2.39
N LEU A 61 -2.08 16.64 2.52
CA LEU A 61 -2.98 16.20 1.47
C LEU A 61 -4.45 16.35 1.86
N PHE A 62 -5.19 17.17 1.10
CA PHE A 62 -6.63 17.36 1.22
C PHE A 62 -7.33 16.82 -0.02
N ARG A 63 -8.05 15.71 0.13
CA ARG A 63 -8.66 14.97 -1.01
C ARG A 63 -10.07 14.43 -0.75
N GLY A 64 -10.71 14.93 0.32
CA GLY A 64 -12.13 14.78 0.59
C GLY A 64 -13.00 15.63 -0.36
N HIS A 65 -14.25 15.87 0.03
CA HIS A 65 -15.12 16.84 -0.64
C HIS A 65 -14.73 18.28 -0.24
N PHE A 66 -13.45 18.62 -0.40
CA PHE A 66 -12.96 19.99 -0.26
C PHE A 66 -13.08 20.69 -1.60
N ASP A 67 -13.68 21.87 -1.58
CA ASP A 67 -13.74 22.74 -2.72
C ASP A 67 -12.74 23.89 -2.61
N TYR A 68 -12.69 24.73 -3.65
CA TYR A 68 -11.77 25.86 -3.71
C TYR A 68 -11.93 26.82 -2.52
N ASP A 69 -13.18 27.14 -2.16
CA ASP A 69 -13.48 28.11 -1.11
C ASP A 69 -13.19 27.57 0.30
N LEU A 70 -13.19 26.26 0.48
CA LEU A 70 -12.79 25.65 1.75
C LEU A 70 -11.27 25.60 1.89
N CYS A 71 -10.57 25.24 0.81
CA CYS A 71 -9.11 25.12 0.78
C CYS A 71 -8.39 26.46 0.97
N ARG A 72 -8.94 27.59 0.51
CA ARG A 72 -8.32 28.92 0.69
C ARG A 72 -8.14 29.35 2.15
N TYR A 73 -8.85 28.70 3.08
CA TYR A 73 -8.76 28.98 4.52
C TYR A 73 -7.78 28.06 5.26
N LEU A 74 -7.10 27.17 4.53
CA LEU A 74 -6.08 26.33 5.13
C LEU A 74 -4.87 27.18 5.59
N PRO A 75 -4.19 26.77 6.66
CA PRO A 75 -3.19 27.61 7.34
C PRO A 75 -1.86 27.77 6.57
N HIS A 76 -1.59 26.92 5.56
CA HIS A 76 -0.36 26.96 4.78
C HIS A 76 -0.64 27.11 3.29
N HIS A 77 0.42 27.40 2.53
CA HIS A 77 0.34 27.61 1.09
C HIS A 77 -0.34 26.45 0.37
N GLN A 78 -1.42 26.74 -0.36
CA GLN A 78 -2.22 25.72 -1.02
C GLN A 78 -1.79 25.50 -2.46
N VAL A 79 -1.64 24.24 -2.83
CA VAL A 79 -1.30 23.81 -4.18
C VAL A 79 -2.48 23.06 -4.75
N TYR A 80 -3.12 23.61 -5.77
CA TYR A 80 -4.38 23.07 -6.28
C TYR A 80 -4.19 22.12 -7.45
N VAL A 81 -4.93 21.01 -7.42
CA VAL A 81 -5.01 20.04 -8.51
C VAL A 81 -6.46 19.63 -8.76
N THR A 82 -6.82 19.30 -10.00
CA THR A 82 -8.17 18.80 -10.32
C THR A 82 -8.20 17.87 -11.53
N MET A 83 -9.34 17.19 -11.71
CA MET A 83 -9.67 16.36 -12.88
C MET A 83 -11.04 16.75 -13.39
N LEU A 84 -11.14 17.06 -14.69
CA LEU A 84 -12.39 17.29 -15.40
C LEU A 84 -12.75 16.09 -16.27
N ARG A 85 -14.00 16.08 -16.72
CA ARG A 85 -14.56 15.09 -17.64
C ARG A 85 -15.56 15.76 -18.56
N HIS A 86 -15.75 15.24 -19.76
CA HIS A 86 -16.77 15.75 -20.67
C HIS A 86 -18.14 15.76 -19.95
N PRO A 87 -18.89 16.88 -19.98
CA PRO A 87 -20.06 17.05 -19.11
C PRO A 87 -21.15 15.99 -19.32
N LEU A 88 -21.36 15.59 -20.57
CA LEU A 88 -22.28 14.51 -20.93
C LEU A 88 -21.89 13.19 -20.26
N ASP A 89 -20.63 12.76 -20.37
CA ASP A 89 -20.13 11.51 -19.81
C ASP A 89 -20.11 11.53 -18.27
N ARG A 90 -19.88 12.72 -17.69
CA ARG A 90 -19.99 12.94 -16.25
C ARG A 90 -21.44 12.80 -15.78
N ALA A 91 -22.40 13.45 -16.45
CA ALA A 91 -23.82 13.44 -16.10
C ALA A 91 -24.39 12.01 -16.13
N VAL A 92 -24.17 11.28 -17.22
CA VAL A 92 -24.56 9.86 -17.34
C VAL A 92 -23.91 9.03 -16.23
N SER A 93 -22.61 9.24 -15.98
CA SER A 93 -21.91 8.51 -14.94
C SER A 93 -22.39 8.84 -13.52
N TYR A 94 -22.91 10.04 -13.29
CA TYR A 94 -23.44 10.47 -12.00
C TYR A 94 -24.84 9.91 -11.77
N HIS A 95 -25.71 9.99 -12.79
CA HIS A 95 -27.03 9.35 -12.78
C HIS A 95 -26.95 7.85 -12.44
N GLU A 96 -26.11 7.10 -13.15
CA GLU A 96 -25.93 5.66 -12.89
C GLU A 96 -25.23 5.36 -11.55
N PHE A 97 -24.52 6.33 -10.97
CA PHE A 97 -23.98 6.19 -9.63
C PHE A 97 -25.09 6.34 -8.58
N CYS A 98 -25.96 7.35 -8.71
CA CYS A 98 -27.08 7.58 -7.80
C CYS A 98 -28.07 6.40 -7.81
N LYS A 99 -28.40 5.84 -8.98
CA LYS A 99 -29.30 4.66 -9.09
C LYS A 99 -28.79 3.44 -8.34
N ARG A 100 -27.47 3.22 -8.35
CA ARG A 100 -26.83 2.05 -7.72
C ARG A 100 -26.46 2.26 -6.25
N ALA A 101 -26.68 3.45 -5.70
CA ALA A 101 -26.35 3.73 -4.32
C ALA A 101 -27.08 2.76 -3.36
N GLN A 102 -26.32 2.14 -2.45
CA GLN A 102 -26.80 1.33 -1.34
C GLN A 102 -26.40 2.06 -0.06
N THR A 103 -27.36 2.74 0.58
CA THR A 103 -27.10 3.68 1.67
C THR A 103 -28.41 4.07 2.34
N ASP A 104 -28.37 4.17 3.66
CA ASP A 104 -29.51 4.58 4.48
C ASP A 104 -29.57 6.10 4.69
N ARG A 105 -28.53 6.83 4.26
CA ARG A 105 -28.48 8.30 4.37
C ARG A 105 -29.63 8.90 3.57
N GLU A 106 -30.44 9.72 4.25
CA GLU A 106 -31.60 10.39 3.66
C GLU A 106 -31.28 11.10 2.34
N PHE A 107 -30.20 11.88 2.34
CA PHE A 107 -29.75 12.59 1.15
C PHE A 107 -29.46 11.68 -0.05
N ASP A 108 -28.78 10.55 0.18
CA ASP A 108 -28.47 9.62 -0.91
C ASP A 108 -29.73 8.85 -1.38
N ARG A 109 -30.66 8.54 -0.47
CA ARG A 109 -31.97 7.97 -0.82
C ARG A 109 -32.78 8.92 -1.70
N TYR A 110 -32.77 10.21 -1.36
CA TYR A 110 -33.41 11.25 -2.16
C TYR A 110 -32.81 11.33 -3.57
N LEU A 111 -31.47 11.40 -3.69
CA LEU A 111 -30.80 11.37 -5.01
C LEU A 111 -31.16 10.12 -5.83
N LYS A 112 -31.22 8.95 -5.19
CA LYS A 112 -31.56 7.69 -5.85
C LYS A 112 -33.01 7.68 -6.34
N GLN A 113 -33.94 8.16 -5.53
CA GLN A 113 -35.36 8.26 -5.90
C GLN A 113 -35.54 9.13 -7.14
N GLU A 114 -34.91 10.30 -7.17
CA GLU A 114 -35.04 11.23 -8.28
C GLU A 114 -34.29 10.73 -9.54
N ALA A 115 -33.13 10.10 -9.39
CA ALA A 115 -32.43 9.46 -10.51
C ALA A 115 -33.27 8.31 -11.13
N ASN A 116 -34.06 7.58 -10.33
CA ASN A 116 -34.93 6.52 -10.84
C ASN A 116 -36.12 7.02 -11.66
N ARG A 117 -36.45 8.33 -11.61
CA ARG A 117 -37.49 8.94 -12.45
C ARG A 117 -37.04 9.18 -13.89
N GLY A 118 -35.75 9.04 -14.17
CA GLY A 118 -35.16 9.19 -15.49
C GLY A 118 -34.13 10.32 -15.54
N ILE A 119 -33.12 10.15 -16.40
CA ILE A 119 -31.97 11.06 -16.49
C ILE A 119 -32.38 12.47 -16.91
N GLU A 120 -33.34 12.64 -17.81
CA GLU A 120 -33.79 13.94 -18.30
C GLU A 120 -34.46 14.79 -17.21
N ALA A 121 -35.33 14.18 -16.40
CA ALA A 121 -35.92 14.85 -15.26
C ALA A 121 -34.88 15.15 -14.17
N PHE A 122 -33.90 14.25 -13.98
CA PHE A 122 -32.86 14.40 -12.98
C PHE A 122 -31.87 15.54 -13.28
N ILE A 123 -31.46 15.71 -14.53
CA ILE A 123 -30.53 16.79 -14.93
C ILE A 123 -31.18 18.17 -14.90
N ASN A 124 -32.48 18.26 -15.23
CA ASN A 124 -33.24 19.51 -15.29
C ASN A 124 -33.96 19.83 -13.98
N HIS A 125 -33.65 19.11 -12.91
CA HIS A 125 -34.35 19.24 -11.63
C HIS A 125 -34.16 20.65 -11.04
N ALA A 126 -35.24 21.29 -10.59
CA ALA A 126 -35.21 22.66 -10.07
C ALA A 126 -34.62 22.76 -8.65
N ASP A 127 -34.84 21.73 -7.81
CA ASP A 127 -34.33 21.69 -6.43
C ASP A 127 -32.80 21.84 -6.41
N PRO A 128 -32.25 22.86 -5.74
CA PRO A 128 -30.80 23.07 -5.57
C PRO A 128 -30.04 21.84 -5.06
N THR A 129 -30.67 21.03 -4.21
CA THR A 129 -30.11 19.78 -3.64
C THR A 129 -29.64 18.82 -4.74
N ILE A 130 -30.33 18.82 -5.89
CA ILE A 130 -30.02 17.99 -7.07
C ILE A 130 -29.31 18.82 -8.13
N ARG A 131 -29.88 19.98 -8.48
CA ARG A 131 -29.42 20.87 -9.55
C ARG A 131 -27.93 21.20 -9.45
N LEU A 132 -27.43 21.52 -8.25
CA LEU A 132 -26.03 21.90 -8.04
C LEU A 132 -25.04 20.75 -8.30
N ARG A 133 -25.53 19.51 -8.39
CA ARG A 133 -24.72 18.30 -8.60
C ARG A 133 -24.84 17.77 -10.01
N THR A 134 -25.93 18.10 -10.69
CA THR A 134 -26.24 17.67 -12.06
C THR A 134 -25.89 18.73 -13.10
N ALA A 135 -26.20 20.00 -12.88
CA ALA A 135 -26.05 21.11 -13.83
C ALA A 135 -24.85 22.02 -13.50
N ASN A 136 -23.99 22.25 -14.49
CA ASN A 136 -22.79 23.12 -14.39
C ASN A 136 -21.94 22.84 -13.13
N CYS A 137 -21.86 21.57 -12.77
CA CYS A 137 -21.29 21.11 -11.52
C CYS A 137 -19.77 21.34 -11.48
N GLN A 138 -19.05 21.06 -12.56
CA GLN A 138 -17.60 21.22 -12.61
C GLN A 138 -17.20 22.68 -12.42
N THR A 139 -17.89 23.58 -13.11
CA THR A 139 -17.72 25.03 -13.00
C THR A 139 -17.94 25.49 -11.57
N ARG A 140 -19.02 25.04 -10.92
CA ARG A 140 -19.34 25.37 -9.53
C ARG A 140 -18.29 24.87 -8.52
N TYR A 141 -17.74 23.67 -8.73
CA TYR A 141 -16.69 23.12 -7.86
C TYR A 141 -15.38 23.92 -7.96
N VAL A 142 -14.97 24.27 -9.18
CA VAL A 142 -13.69 24.98 -9.43
C VAL A 142 -13.78 26.46 -9.04
N ALA A 143 -14.92 27.11 -9.30
CA ALA A 143 -15.08 28.55 -9.06
C ALA A 143 -15.22 28.93 -7.59
N ALA A 144 -16.17 28.32 -6.87
CA ALA A 144 -16.63 28.85 -5.58
C ALA A 144 -17.19 27.78 -4.63
N GLY A 145 -16.87 26.50 -4.85
CA GLY A 145 -17.29 25.42 -3.95
C GLY A 145 -18.79 25.13 -3.85
N LEU A 146 -19.57 25.66 -4.78
CA LEU A 146 -21.02 25.52 -4.77
C LEU A 146 -21.55 24.09 -4.96
N GLY A 147 -20.68 23.14 -5.35
CA GLY A 147 -21.08 21.76 -5.60
C GLY A 147 -20.89 20.79 -4.42
N SER A 148 -20.30 21.22 -3.30
CA SER A 148 -19.82 20.35 -2.21
C SER A 148 -20.77 20.20 -1.01
N ARG A 149 -22.09 20.39 -1.16
CA ARG A 149 -23.06 20.38 -0.04
C ARG A 149 -23.39 18.98 0.48
N HIS A 150 -22.44 18.26 1.07
CA HIS A 150 -22.66 16.88 1.54
C HIS A 150 -23.23 16.80 2.96
N SER A 151 -22.98 17.81 3.78
CA SER A 151 -23.31 17.82 5.21
C SER A 151 -24.60 18.53 5.56
N GLN A 152 -24.86 19.62 4.85
CA GLN A 152 -26.12 20.36 4.89
C GLN A 152 -26.73 20.42 3.47
N PRO A 153 -27.05 19.25 2.87
CA PRO A 153 -27.47 19.18 1.47
C PRO A 153 -28.80 19.91 1.19
N PHE A 154 -29.68 20.00 2.19
CA PHE A 154 -31.00 20.61 2.09
C PHE A 154 -31.01 22.10 2.49
N THR A 155 -29.90 22.64 2.98
CA THR A 155 -29.82 24.04 3.42
C THR A 155 -29.44 24.94 2.23
N PRO A 156 -30.23 25.99 1.94
CA PRO A 156 -29.83 27.00 0.96
C PRO A 156 -28.52 27.66 1.38
N SER A 157 -27.59 27.90 0.46
CA SER A 157 -26.41 28.71 0.75
C SER A 157 -26.42 30.02 -0.04
N ALA A 158 -26.11 31.10 0.67
CA ALA A 158 -26.07 32.45 0.11
C ALA A 158 -25.05 32.61 -1.05
N LEU A 159 -24.11 31.68 -1.19
CA LEU A 159 -23.19 31.66 -2.32
C LEU A 159 -23.90 31.41 -3.66
N GLU A 160 -25.07 30.76 -3.67
CA GLU A 160 -25.81 30.48 -4.92
C GLU A 160 -26.27 31.74 -5.64
N SER A 161 -26.68 32.76 -4.88
CA SER A 161 -27.13 34.04 -5.42
C SER A 161 -26.01 35.08 -5.49
N LYS A 162 -24.80 34.73 -5.02
CA LYS A 162 -23.65 35.65 -4.96
C LYS A 162 -23.02 35.89 -6.33
N TYR A 163 -23.00 34.89 -7.21
CA TYR A 163 -22.32 34.93 -8.49
C TYR A 163 -23.27 34.64 -9.63
N THR A 164 -23.15 35.40 -10.70
CA THR A 164 -23.75 35.10 -11.99
C THR A 164 -23.04 33.92 -12.66
N ASP A 165 -23.70 33.28 -13.62
CA ASP A 165 -23.11 32.16 -14.38
C ASP A 165 -21.84 32.59 -15.15
N ALA A 166 -21.81 33.82 -15.68
CA ALA A 166 -20.63 34.37 -16.35
C ALA A 166 -19.45 34.57 -15.38
N GLU A 167 -19.71 35.08 -14.17
CA GLU A 167 -18.68 35.23 -13.14
C GLU A 167 -18.15 33.87 -12.67
N LEU A 168 -19.02 32.88 -12.48
CA LEU A 168 -18.62 31.52 -12.12
C LEU A 168 -17.69 30.92 -13.19
N LEU A 169 -18.04 31.05 -14.47
CA LEU A 169 -17.21 30.53 -15.55
C LEU A 169 -15.86 31.25 -15.64
N ALA A 170 -15.85 32.58 -15.50
CA ALA A 170 -14.63 33.38 -15.51
C ALA A 170 -13.69 33.00 -14.35
N LEU A 171 -14.23 32.87 -13.14
CA LEU A 171 -13.48 32.41 -11.96
C LEU A 171 -12.93 31.00 -12.16
N ALA A 172 -13.76 30.07 -12.66
CA ALA A 172 -13.31 28.71 -12.90
C ALA A 172 -12.12 28.65 -13.86
N LYS A 173 -12.17 29.36 -15.00
CA LYS A 173 -11.05 29.42 -15.95
C LYS A 173 -9.79 30.03 -15.31
N ALA A 174 -9.94 31.14 -14.60
CA ALA A 174 -8.82 31.80 -13.91
C ALA A 174 -8.17 30.89 -12.85
N HIS A 175 -8.96 30.10 -12.12
CA HIS A 175 -8.43 29.12 -11.17
C HIS A 175 -7.71 27.98 -11.89
N LEU A 176 -8.25 27.44 -12.99
CA LEU A 176 -7.56 26.39 -13.76
C LEU A 176 -6.17 26.83 -14.24
N ASP A 177 -6.00 28.10 -14.60
CA ASP A 177 -4.68 28.63 -15.00
C ASP A 177 -3.68 28.60 -13.84
N GLN A 178 -4.15 28.88 -12.62
CA GLN A 178 -3.33 28.91 -11.40
C GLN A 178 -3.07 27.51 -10.81
N PHE A 179 -3.90 26.52 -11.13
CA PHE A 179 -3.73 25.18 -10.60
C PHE A 179 -2.42 24.58 -11.10
N ALA A 180 -1.66 23.98 -10.18
CA ALA A 180 -0.43 23.27 -10.51
C ALA A 180 -0.70 22.15 -11.52
N PHE A 181 -1.88 21.50 -11.41
CA PHE A 181 -2.28 20.44 -12.31
C PHE A 181 -3.79 20.45 -12.62
N VAL A 182 -4.10 20.26 -13.91
CA VAL A 182 -5.46 20.06 -14.42
C VAL A 182 -5.41 18.86 -15.36
N GLY A 183 -6.17 17.79 -15.06
CA GLY A 183 -6.22 16.60 -15.91
C GLY A 183 -7.58 16.35 -16.54
N ILE A 184 -7.60 15.53 -17.59
CA ILE A 184 -8.78 15.14 -18.36
C ILE A 184 -9.02 13.63 -18.20
N THR A 185 -10.24 13.24 -17.81
CA THR A 185 -10.58 11.84 -17.51
C THR A 185 -10.45 10.94 -18.74
N GLU A 186 -10.77 11.46 -19.91
CA GLU A 186 -10.71 10.79 -21.22
C GLU A 186 -9.26 10.49 -21.63
N ARG A 187 -8.28 11.21 -21.08
CA ARG A 187 -6.84 11.05 -21.30
C ARG A 187 -6.12 10.71 -19.99
N PHE A 188 -6.69 9.81 -19.19
CA PHE A 188 -6.23 9.58 -17.81
C PHE A 188 -4.76 9.14 -17.71
N GLN A 189 -4.28 8.30 -18.64
CA GLN A 189 -2.87 7.88 -18.68
C GLN A 189 -1.95 9.08 -18.91
N ASP A 190 -2.24 9.91 -19.92
CA ASP A 190 -1.51 11.16 -20.18
C ASP A 190 -1.54 12.08 -18.95
N ALA A 191 -2.70 12.16 -18.27
CA ALA A 191 -2.91 13.00 -17.11
C ALA A 191 -2.02 12.60 -15.93
N VAL A 192 -1.86 11.31 -15.64
CA VAL A 192 -1.00 10.86 -14.54
C VAL A 192 0.50 10.92 -14.87
N LEU A 193 0.87 10.81 -16.15
CA LEU A 193 2.25 11.08 -16.59
C LEU A 193 2.59 12.57 -16.43
N LEU A 194 1.69 13.46 -16.86
CA LEU A 194 1.84 14.90 -16.66
C LEU A 194 1.87 15.26 -15.17
N LEU A 195 1.03 14.64 -14.34
CA LEU A 195 1.04 14.83 -12.89
C LEU A 195 2.42 14.46 -12.30
N GLY A 196 2.96 13.30 -12.70
CA GLY A 196 4.28 12.86 -12.28
C GLY A 196 5.38 13.82 -12.73
N TYR A 197 5.31 14.30 -13.96
CA TYR A 197 6.22 15.32 -14.47
C TYR A 197 6.13 16.63 -13.69
N THR A 198 4.93 17.18 -13.52
CA THR A 198 4.70 18.43 -12.80
C THR A 198 5.32 18.40 -11.41
N PHE A 199 5.12 17.32 -10.64
CA PHE A 199 5.64 17.24 -9.27
C PHE A 199 7.02 16.59 -9.13
N GLY A 200 7.65 16.18 -10.23
CA GLY A 200 8.92 15.45 -10.20
C GLY A 200 8.80 14.10 -9.49
N TRP A 201 7.69 13.40 -9.65
CA TRP A 201 7.49 12.05 -9.14
C TRP A 201 7.88 10.99 -10.19
N LEU A 202 8.19 9.78 -9.71
CA LEU A 202 8.39 8.62 -10.57
C LEU A 202 7.20 8.46 -11.54
N PRO A 203 7.42 8.21 -12.85
CA PRO A 203 6.35 8.08 -13.83
C PRO A 203 5.34 7.01 -13.43
N ILE A 204 4.06 7.38 -13.51
CA ILE A 204 2.94 6.54 -13.10
C ILE A 204 2.43 5.77 -14.32
N THR A 205 3.12 4.69 -14.67
CA THR A 205 2.77 3.83 -15.81
C THR A 205 1.70 2.79 -15.49
N ASP A 206 1.59 2.43 -14.21
CA ASP A 206 0.71 1.38 -13.73
C ASP A 206 -0.09 1.89 -12.52
N TYR A 207 -1.41 1.73 -12.57
CA TYR A 207 -2.30 2.05 -11.45
C TYR A 207 -3.58 1.22 -11.51
N GLN A 208 -4.26 1.16 -10.37
CA GLN A 208 -5.55 0.50 -10.28
C GLN A 208 -6.68 1.43 -10.70
N SER A 209 -7.22 1.18 -11.89
CA SER A 209 -8.47 1.76 -12.34
C SER A 209 -9.63 1.32 -11.46
N LEU A 210 -10.09 2.19 -10.56
CA LEU A 210 -11.17 1.88 -9.64
C LEU A 210 -12.51 2.44 -10.07
N ARG A 211 -13.57 1.66 -9.81
CA ARG A 211 -14.97 1.99 -10.12
C ARG A 211 -15.20 2.28 -11.60
N VAL A 212 -14.43 1.63 -12.47
CA VAL A 212 -14.72 1.59 -13.92
C VAL A 212 -15.94 0.70 -14.13
N THR A 213 -16.90 1.23 -14.87
CA THR A 213 -18.09 0.48 -15.28
C THR A 213 -18.00 0.23 -16.77
N THR A 214 -17.92 -1.03 -17.15
CA THR A 214 -17.77 -1.50 -18.54
C THR A 214 -19.09 -1.46 -19.33
N THR A 215 -20.23 -1.32 -18.66
CA THR A 215 -21.58 -1.38 -19.23
C THR A 215 -22.25 -0.01 -19.42
N LYS A 216 -21.49 1.08 -19.41
CA LYS A 216 -22.07 2.42 -19.64
C LYS A 216 -22.42 2.57 -21.12
N PRO A 217 -23.62 3.09 -21.45
CA PRO A 217 -23.88 3.53 -22.81
C PRO A 217 -22.83 4.58 -23.16
N LYS A 218 -22.12 4.37 -24.27
CA LYS A 218 -21.16 5.36 -24.77
C LYS A 218 -21.93 6.62 -25.20
N ARG A 219 -21.24 7.76 -25.30
CA ARG A 219 -21.79 8.99 -25.89
C ARG A 219 -22.53 8.74 -27.22
N THR A 220 -22.06 7.77 -28.00
CA THR A 220 -22.61 7.36 -29.31
C THR A 220 -23.90 6.53 -29.23
N GLU A 221 -24.32 6.13 -28.04
CA GLU A 221 -25.47 5.24 -27.80
C GLU A 221 -26.66 5.99 -27.15
N LEU A 222 -26.52 7.29 -26.86
CA LEU A 222 -27.60 8.13 -26.37
C LEU A 222 -28.42 8.70 -27.54
N ALA A 223 -29.72 8.85 -27.34
CA ALA A 223 -30.57 9.61 -28.26
C ALA A 223 -30.03 11.05 -28.39
N PRO A 224 -29.91 11.61 -29.62
CA PRO A 224 -29.38 12.96 -29.83
C PRO A 224 -30.08 14.02 -28.98
N GLU A 225 -31.40 13.93 -28.86
CA GLU A 225 -32.23 14.88 -28.12
C GLU A 225 -31.87 14.88 -26.62
N LEU A 226 -31.59 13.71 -26.05
CA LEU A 226 -31.16 13.58 -24.66
C LEU A 226 -29.73 14.11 -24.47
N ALA A 227 -28.84 13.85 -25.42
CA ALA A 227 -27.49 14.40 -25.37
C ALA A 227 -27.52 15.93 -25.38
N ASP A 228 -28.34 16.52 -26.25
CA ASP A 228 -28.52 17.97 -26.34
C ASP A 228 -29.14 18.54 -25.06
N ALA A 229 -30.16 17.90 -24.48
CA ALA A 229 -30.74 18.31 -23.20
C ALA A 229 -29.70 18.32 -22.05
N ILE A 230 -28.83 17.30 -21.99
CA ILE A 230 -27.73 17.25 -21.01
C ILE A 230 -26.74 18.38 -21.22
N LEU A 231 -26.35 18.66 -22.47
CA LEU A 231 -25.42 19.73 -22.77
C LEU A 231 -26.03 21.11 -22.53
N MET A 232 -27.31 21.31 -22.82
CA MET A 232 -28.04 22.55 -22.50
C MET A 232 -28.06 22.83 -21.00
N ALA A 233 -28.28 21.81 -20.16
CA ALA A 233 -28.20 21.95 -18.71
C ALA A 233 -26.76 22.14 -18.18
N ASN A 234 -25.74 21.92 -19.03
CA ASN A 234 -24.32 21.94 -18.66
C ASN A 234 -23.46 22.83 -19.58
N GLN A 235 -24.03 23.93 -20.10
CA GLN A 235 -23.34 24.82 -21.04
C GLN A 235 -22.04 25.40 -20.48
N LEU A 236 -22.02 25.83 -19.21
CA LEU A 236 -20.80 26.36 -18.58
C LEU A 236 -19.76 25.26 -18.41
N ASP A 237 -20.19 24.07 -18.01
CA ASP A 237 -19.31 22.91 -17.87
C ASP A 237 -18.70 22.50 -19.21
N LEU A 238 -19.45 22.63 -20.32
CA LEU A 238 -18.94 22.34 -21.67
C LEU A 238 -17.88 23.36 -22.09
N GLU A 239 -18.15 24.64 -21.88
CA GLU A 239 -17.18 25.69 -22.19
C GLU A 239 -15.92 25.58 -21.32
N LEU A 240 -16.09 25.31 -20.02
CA LEU A 240 -14.97 25.07 -19.11
C LEU A 240 -14.19 23.81 -19.49
N TYR A 241 -14.87 22.73 -19.90
CA TYR A 241 -14.21 21.51 -20.34
C TYR A 241 -13.33 21.76 -21.56
N HIS A 242 -13.83 22.46 -22.58
CA HIS A 242 -13.03 22.81 -23.76
C HIS A 242 -11.82 23.68 -23.40
N TYR A 243 -11.99 24.63 -22.48
CA TYR A 243 -10.88 25.42 -21.96
C TYR A 243 -9.82 24.53 -21.26
N ALA A 244 -10.26 23.65 -20.37
CA ALA A 244 -9.39 22.73 -19.65
C ALA A 244 -8.68 21.74 -20.58
N GLU A 245 -9.36 21.26 -21.62
CA GLU A 245 -8.80 20.35 -22.62
C GLU A 245 -7.70 21.02 -23.46
N GLN A 246 -7.90 22.28 -23.84
CA GLN A 246 -6.86 23.09 -24.50
C GLN A 246 -5.66 23.30 -23.58
N LEU A 247 -5.90 23.74 -22.34
CA LEU A 247 -4.85 23.94 -21.34
C LEU A 247 -4.05 22.64 -21.08
N PHE A 248 -4.75 21.53 -20.90
CA PHE A 248 -4.13 20.21 -20.70
C PHE A 248 -3.28 19.80 -21.90
N THR A 249 -3.81 19.93 -23.11
CA THR A 249 -3.10 19.56 -24.35
C THR A 249 -1.83 20.39 -24.52
N GLN A 250 -1.89 21.70 -24.22
CA GLN A 250 -0.72 22.58 -24.25
C GLN A 250 0.34 22.14 -23.22
N ARG A 251 -0.05 21.89 -21.97
CA ARG A 251 0.88 21.45 -20.91
C ARG A 251 1.49 20.08 -21.21
N PHE A 252 0.70 19.14 -21.74
CA PHE A 252 1.20 17.82 -22.15
C PHE A 252 2.20 17.91 -23.31
N ALA A 253 1.89 18.72 -24.32
CA ALA A 253 2.83 18.96 -25.43
C ALA A 253 4.12 19.65 -24.94
N GLN A 254 4.01 20.63 -24.03
CA GLN A 254 5.17 21.28 -23.41
C GLN A 254 6.04 20.27 -22.67
N MET A 255 5.47 19.38 -21.86
CA MET A 255 6.20 18.29 -21.21
C MET A 255 6.97 17.44 -22.23
N LEU A 256 6.32 17.03 -23.33
CA LEU A 256 6.97 16.21 -24.36
C LEU A 256 8.13 16.96 -25.04
N VAL A 257 8.02 18.26 -25.28
CA VAL A 257 9.12 19.08 -25.83
C VAL A 257 10.27 19.21 -24.84
N GLU A 258 9.97 19.47 -23.56
CA GLU A 258 10.98 19.60 -22.50
C GLU A 258 11.72 18.27 -22.26
N LEU A 259 11.05 17.13 -22.38
CA LEU A 259 11.67 15.80 -22.32
C LEU A 259 12.57 15.51 -23.53
N GLN A 260 12.28 16.04 -24.72
CA GLN A 260 13.15 15.89 -25.91
C GLN A 260 14.40 16.76 -25.84
N ALA A 261 14.33 17.92 -25.20
CA ALA A 261 15.47 18.82 -25.06
C ALA A 261 16.56 18.29 -24.12
N ALA A 262 16.23 17.27 -23.31
CA ALA A 262 17.21 16.44 -22.63
C ALA A 262 18.02 15.63 -23.67
N PRO A 263 19.25 15.15 -23.38
CA PRO A 263 20.17 14.55 -24.37
C PRO A 263 19.70 13.26 -25.10
N SER A 264 18.41 12.91 -25.05
CA SER A 264 17.79 11.82 -25.81
C SER A 264 17.56 12.18 -27.28
N GLN A 265 17.98 11.31 -28.21
CA GLN A 265 17.78 11.46 -29.67
C GLN A 265 16.32 11.20 -30.15
N ALA A 266 15.32 11.24 -29.27
CA ALA A 266 13.95 10.85 -29.61
C ALA A 266 13.10 12.05 -30.03
N ASN A 267 12.30 11.91 -31.10
CA ASN A 267 11.36 12.93 -31.56
C ASN A 267 9.94 12.60 -31.03
N PHE A 268 9.40 13.44 -30.14
CA PHE A 268 8.04 13.29 -29.58
C PHE A 268 7.06 14.35 -30.11
N THR A 269 7.44 15.25 -31.01
CA THR A 269 6.59 16.40 -31.41
C THR A 269 5.31 16.01 -32.17
N GLU A 270 5.25 14.81 -32.72
CA GLU A 270 4.06 14.30 -33.42
C GLU A 270 3.10 13.51 -32.51
N ILE A 271 3.47 13.30 -31.24
CA ILE A 271 2.68 12.47 -30.32
C ILE A 271 1.57 13.32 -29.69
N VAL A 272 0.34 13.05 -30.10
CA VAL A 272 -0.86 13.72 -29.57
C VAL A 272 -1.27 13.14 -28.22
N SER A 273 -1.10 11.82 -28.01
CA SER A 273 -1.44 11.11 -26.77
C SER A 273 -0.54 9.88 -26.58
N PHE A 274 -0.23 9.53 -25.32
CA PHE A 274 0.57 8.36 -24.98
C PHE A 274 -0.09 7.07 -25.50
N ASP A 275 -1.42 6.94 -25.41
CA ASP A 275 -2.11 5.70 -25.80
C ASP A 275 -1.96 5.38 -27.29
N GLN A 276 -1.87 6.42 -28.13
CA GLN A 276 -1.69 6.32 -29.59
C GLN A 276 -0.24 6.09 -30.01
N ALA A 277 0.73 6.29 -29.11
CA ALA A 277 2.14 6.09 -29.40
C ALA A 277 2.48 4.60 -29.59
N SER A 278 3.45 4.32 -30.46
CA SER A 278 4.01 2.97 -30.61
C SER A 278 4.67 2.49 -29.32
N SER A 279 4.82 1.17 -29.15
CA SER A 279 5.48 0.61 -27.96
C SER A 279 6.90 1.16 -27.74
N ALA A 280 7.65 1.39 -28.82
CA ALA A 280 8.99 1.99 -28.75
C ALA A 280 8.93 3.45 -28.26
N GLN A 281 8.02 4.26 -28.78
CA GLN A 281 7.82 5.64 -28.33
C GLN A 281 7.36 5.69 -26.86
N LYS A 282 6.45 4.81 -26.44
CA LYS A 282 6.02 4.69 -25.04
C LYS A 282 7.21 4.42 -24.12
N GLN A 283 8.08 3.49 -24.48
CA GLN A 283 9.30 3.18 -23.73
C GLN A 283 10.24 4.39 -23.66
N GLN A 284 10.43 5.11 -24.76
CA GLN A 284 11.27 6.31 -24.80
C GLN A 284 10.71 7.44 -23.90
N ILE A 285 9.40 7.69 -23.94
CA ILE A 285 8.74 8.69 -23.09
C ILE A 285 8.90 8.32 -21.61
N VAL A 286 8.66 7.05 -21.25
CA VAL A 286 8.80 6.57 -19.87
C VAL A 286 10.25 6.70 -19.39
N ALA A 287 11.23 6.34 -20.22
CA ALA A 287 12.64 6.50 -19.89
C ALA A 287 13.03 7.98 -19.70
N ALA A 288 12.53 8.88 -20.55
CA ALA A 288 12.76 10.32 -20.39
C ALA A 288 12.12 10.87 -19.10
N LEU A 289 10.92 10.39 -18.75
CA LEU A 289 10.27 10.74 -17.48
C LEU A 289 11.02 10.21 -16.26
N GLU A 290 11.59 9.00 -16.34
CA GLU A 290 12.47 8.46 -15.28
C GLU A 290 13.74 9.32 -15.12
N GLN A 291 14.36 9.75 -16.22
CA GLN A 291 15.51 10.66 -16.18
C GLN A 291 15.13 12.01 -15.55
N HIS A 292 14.00 12.58 -15.93
CA HIS A 292 13.46 13.80 -15.32
C HIS A 292 13.25 13.61 -13.80
N TYR A 293 12.63 12.49 -13.39
CA TYR A 293 12.47 12.16 -11.97
C TYR A 293 13.80 12.09 -11.21
N GLN A 294 14.83 11.49 -11.81
CA GLN A 294 16.17 11.44 -11.23
C GLN A 294 16.79 12.83 -11.11
N GLN A 295 16.74 13.65 -12.16
CA GLN A 295 17.25 15.03 -12.15
C GLN A 295 16.57 15.88 -11.06
N ARG A 296 15.24 15.78 -10.96
CA ARG A 296 14.46 16.44 -9.92
C ARG A 296 14.86 15.98 -8.52
N SER A 297 15.08 14.69 -8.34
CA SER A 297 15.52 14.11 -7.07
C SER A 297 16.94 14.55 -6.69
N ALA A 298 17.85 14.66 -7.66
CA ALA A 298 19.20 15.20 -7.44
C ALA A 298 19.16 16.68 -7.03
N ALA A 299 18.31 17.49 -7.66
CA ALA A 299 18.16 18.92 -7.34
C ALA A 299 17.63 19.18 -5.93
N LEU A 300 16.91 18.21 -5.33
CA LEU A 300 16.42 18.29 -3.96
C LEU A 300 17.54 18.18 -2.91
N ASN A 301 18.72 17.68 -3.26
CA ASN A 301 19.84 17.45 -2.34
C ASN A 301 19.41 16.72 -1.05
N LEU A 302 18.61 15.66 -1.21
CA LEU A 302 18.11 14.87 -0.08
C LEU A 302 19.29 14.30 0.74
N PRO A 303 19.21 14.33 2.08
CA PRO A 303 20.27 13.76 2.91
C PRO A 303 20.39 12.26 2.66
N LEU A 304 21.62 11.78 2.50
CA LEU A 304 21.89 10.36 2.36
C LEU A 304 21.61 9.63 3.67
N LEU A 305 20.91 8.51 3.58
CA LEU A 305 20.46 7.68 4.69
C LEU A 305 21.45 6.54 4.93
N SER A 306 22.15 6.55 6.07
CA SER A 306 22.92 5.40 6.55
C SER A 306 22.03 4.29 7.12
N GLN A 307 20.81 4.64 7.52
CA GLN A 307 19.78 3.73 7.99
C GLN A 307 18.43 4.09 7.36
N LEU A 308 17.65 3.09 6.97
CA LEU A 308 16.28 3.22 6.47
C LEU A 308 15.34 2.45 7.38
N ASN A 309 14.27 3.07 7.87
CA ASN A 309 13.16 2.41 8.55
C ASN A 309 11.86 2.76 7.82
N PHE A 310 11.57 2.00 6.77
CA PHE A 310 10.40 2.18 5.94
C PHE A 310 9.26 1.27 6.39
N ASP A 311 8.07 1.83 6.58
CA ASP A 311 6.83 1.08 6.68
C ASP A 311 5.83 1.54 5.62
N VAL A 312 4.80 0.73 5.37
CA VAL A 312 3.83 1.03 4.31
C VAL A 312 2.91 2.22 4.57
N LEU A 313 2.92 2.80 5.77
CA LEU A 313 2.17 4.02 6.10
C LEU A 313 2.87 5.26 5.51
N GLN A 314 4.18 5.19 5.32
CA GLN A 314 4.96 6.26 4.69
C GLN A 314 4.60 6.43 3.20
N ALA A 315 5.03 7.55 2.62
CA ALA A 315 4.98 7.85 1.21
C ALA A 315 5.79 6.83 0.40
N LEU A 316 5.28 6.49 -0.78
CA LEU A 316 5.80 5.45 -1.65
C LEU A 316 6.33 6.06 -2.95
N SER A 317 7.66 6.04 -3.06
CA SER A 317 8.42 6.39 -4.27
C SER A 317 8.81 5.10 -4.98
N GLY A 318 7.93 4.61 -5.86
CA GLY A 318 8.11 3.29 -6.47
C GLY A 318 6.94 2.88 -7.35
N SER A 319 7.09 1.74 -8.04
CA SER A 319 6.10 1.14 -8.94
C SER A 319 5.81 -0.32 -8.56
N GLY A 320 4.71 -0.88 -9.08
CA GLY A 320 4.32 -2.27 -8.78
C GLY A 320 3.72 -2.46 -7.39
N TRP A 321 2.96 -1.48 -6.89
CA TRP A 321 2.33 -1.54 -5.57
C TRP A 321 0.83 -1.32 -5.62
N HIS A 322 0.11 -2.10 -4.82
CA HIS A 322 -1.31 -1.88 -4.56
C HIS A 322 -1.50 -0.83 -3.44
N ARG A 323 -2.74 -0.34 -3.31
CA ARG A 323 -3.18 0.49 -2.18
C ARG A 323 -2.89 -0.20 -0.83
N ARG A 324 -2.69 0.61 0.22
CA ARG A 324 -2.61 0.11 1.61
C ARG A 324 -3.88 -0.69 1.92
N ASN A 325 -3.74 -1.76 2.70
CA ASN A 325 -4.89 -2.49 3.23
C ASN A 325 -5.74 -1.59 4.14
N GLY A 326 -7.04 -1.85 4.23
CA GLY A 326 -7.97 -1.07 5.03
C GLY A 326 -8.80 -0.07 4.22
N VAL A 327 -9.68 0.65 4.92
CA VAL A 327 -10.62 1.60 4.33
C VAL A 327 -9.91 2.92 4.04
N HIS A 328 -10.34 3.60 2.97
CA HIS A 328 -9.76 4.87 2.50
C HIS A 328 -8.24 4.79 2.26
N SER A 329 -7.78 3.71 1.63
CA SER A 329 -6.34 3.48 1.36
C SER A 329 -5.53 3.40 2.66
N GLY A 330 -6.04 2.62 3.62
CA GLY A 330 -5.37 2.32 4.88
C GLY A 330 -5.37 3.43 5.93
N LEU A 331 -6.15 4.49 5.75
CA LEU A 331 -6.39 5.46 6.83
C LEU A 331 -7.11 4.84 8.02
N LEU A 332 -7.99 3.87 7.75
CA LEU A 332 -8.68 3.09 8.79
C LEU A 332 -8.37 1.62 8.54
N ALA A 333 -7.54 1.02 9.39
CA ALA A 333 -7.18 -0.39 9.32
C ALA A 333 -7.27 -1.02 10.71
N ASP A 334 -8.10 -2.05 10.85
CA ASP A 334 -8.28 -2.79 12.11
C ASP A 334 -7.21 -3.88 12.33
N SER A 335 -6.24 -3.94 11.43
CA SER A 335 -5.18 -4.96 11.39
C SER A 335 -3.84 -4.33 11.01
N LEU A 336 -2.77 -5.11 11.16
CA LEU A 336 -1.41 -4.71 10.81
C LEU A 336 -1.38 -4.14 9.37
N PRO A 337 -0.80 -2.94 9.14
CA PRO A 337 -0.82 -2.31 7.83
C PRO A 337 0.13 -3.03 6.86
N PHE A 338 -0.24 -3.18 5.60
CA PHE A 338 0.59 -3.75 4.55
C PHE A 338 0.17 -3.23 3.17
N ARG A 339 1.04 -3.46 2.19
CA ARG A 339 0.74 -3.26 0.77
C ARG A 339 1.08 -4.54 0.02
N TRP A 340 0.19 -4.93 -0.88
CA TRP A 340 0.49 -5.99 -1.84
C TRP A 340 1.44 -5.47 -2.92
N THR A 341 2.45 -6.26 -3.26
CA THR A 341 3.19 -6.14 -4.53
C THR A 341 2.31 -6.58 -5.70
N GLY A 342 2.53 -6.01 -6.88
CA GLY A 342 1.79 -6.32 -8.11
C GLY A 342 1.29 -5.07 -8.86
N PRO A 343 0.66 -5.23 -10.03
CA PRO A 343 0.25 -6.51 -10.63
C PRO A 343 1.36 -7.24 -11.38
N GLY A 344 2.46 -6.57 -11.73
CA GLY A 344 3.64 -7.20 -12.32
C GLY A 344 4.43 -8.05 -11.32
N THR A 345 5.50 -8.68 -11.80
CA THR A 345 6.40 -9.51 -10.99
C THR A 345 7.48 -8.73 -10.26
N GLU A 346 7.62 -7.44 -10.56
CA GLU A 346 8.58 -6.54 -9.92
C GLU A 346 7.86 -5.39 -9.20
N SER A 347 8.40 -5.02 -8.04
CA SER A 347 7.94 -3.86 -7.27
C SER A 347 9.14 -3.08 -6.77
N THR A 348 9.18 -1.79 -7.07
CA THR A 348 10.35 -0.94 -6.85
C THR A 348 10.13 0.04 -5.71
N LEU A 349 11.18 0.41 -5.00
CA LEU A 349 11.21 1.52 -4.05
C LEU A 349 12.54 2.27 -4.18
N ASP A 350 12.47 3.59 -4.25
CA ASP A 350 13.64 4.45 -4.43
C ASP A 350 13.93 5.24 -3.15
N PHE A 351 15.18 5.16 -2.66
CA PHE A 351 15.64 5.80 -1.43
C PHE A 351 17.03 6.43 -1.60
N PRO A 352 17.34 7.56 -0.95
CA PRO A 352 18.68 8.16 -0.98
C PRO A 352 19.62 7.43 0.00
N LEU A 353 19.93 6.15 -0.21
CA LEU A 353 20.81 5.38 0.69
C LEU A 353 22.27 5.77 0.54
N ALA A 354 23.00 5.86 1.65
CA ALA A 354 24.45 6.06 1.64
C ALA A 354 25.18 4.80 1.16
N ALA A 355 26.20 4.97 0.32
CA ALA A 355 26.99 3.88 -0.28
C ALA A 355 28.42 3.76 0.32
N ASP A 356 28.61 4.22 1.56
CA ASP A 356 29.91 4.23 2.26
C ASP A 356 30.28 2.85 2.83
N ARG A 357 29.28 2.02 3.14
CA ARG A 357 29.45 0.72 3.79
C ARG A 357 28.42 -0.31 3.31
N ASP A 358 28.67 -1.57 3.66
CA ASP A 358 27.69 -2.64 3.45
C ASP A 358 26.51 -2.45 4.40
N LEU A 359 25.31 -2.67 3.90
CA LEU A 359 24.06 -2.56 4.67
C LEU A 359 23.43 -3.94 4.85
N GLU A 360 22.92 -4.23 6.03
CA GLU A 360 21.97 -5.31 6.24
C GLU A 360 20.56 -4.80 5.91
N ILE A 361 19.83 -5.55 5.09
CA ILE A 361 18.42 -5.29 4.79
C ILE A 361 17.55 -6.39 5.38
N ARG A 362 16.42 -5.99 5.97
CA ARG A 362 15.36 -6.86 6.47
C ARG A 362 14.02 -6.46 5.87
N ILE A 363 13.30 -7.41 5.30
CA ILE A 363 12.01 -7.18 4.66
C ILE A 363 10.98 -8.06 5.35
N ARG A 364 9.97 -7.44 5.96
CA ARG A 364 8.90 -8.14 6.67
C ARG A 364 7.67 -8.28 5.78
N ILE A 365 7.36 -9.52 5.43
CA ILE A 365 6.17 -9.96 4.72
C ILE A 365 5.18 -10.50 5.73
N VAL A 366 3.92 -10.08 5.67
CA VAL A 366 2.88 -10.48 6.64
C VAL A 366 1.88 -11.46 6.04
N ASN A 367 1.87 -11.58 4.71
CA ASN A 367 1.08 -12.53 3.96
C ASN A 367 1.68 -12.73 2.56
N ALA A 368 1.34 -13.84 1.90
CA ALA A 368 1.67 -14.10 0.51
C ALA A 368 0.41 -14.60 -0.21
N ALA A 369 0.24 -14.24 -1.49
CA ALA A 369 -0.93 -14.67 -2.25
C ALA A 369 -0.98 -16.20 -2.35
N LEU A 370 0.19 -16.82 -2.50
CA LEU A 370 0.41 -18.26 -2.41
C LEU A 370 1.69 -18.53 -1.61
N PRO A 371 1.77 -19.60 -0.81
CA PRO A 371 2.95 -19.90 0.00
C PRO A 371 4.26 -20.00 -0.81
N GLU A 372 4.22 -20.58 -2.01
CA GLU A 372 5.39 -20.76 -2.89
C GLU A 372 6.01 -19.44 -3.39
N LEU A 373 5.26 -18.32 -3.36
CA LEU A 373 5.82 -17.01 -3.72
C LEU A 373 6.89 -16.53 -2.73
N LEU A 374 6.90 -17.08 -1.50
CA LEU A 374 7.98 -16.83 -0.55
C LEU A 374 9.29 -17.57 -0.91
N GLU A 375 9.22 -18.58 -1.78
CA GLU A 375 10.38 -19.33 -2.28
C GLU A 375 11.03 -18.64 -3.48
N SER A 376 10.23 -17.99 -4.32
CA SER A 376 10.70 -17.22 -5.48
C SER A 376 11.05 -15.77 -5.18
N PHE A 377 10.98 -15.35 -3.91
CA PHE A 377 11.32 -13.98 -3.53
C PHE A 377 12.78 -13.64 -3.89
N GLY A 378 12.94 -12.59 -4.69
CA GLY A 378 14.23 -12.03 -5.05
C GLY A 378 14.35 -10.56 -4.67
N LEU A 379 15.59 -10.10 -4.49
CA LEU A 379 15.93 -8.72 -4.22
C LEU A 379 17.01 -8.27 -5.22
N LYS A 380 16.77 -7.15 -5.90
CA LYS A 380 17.80 -6.42 -6.64
C LYS A 380 18.00 -5.05 -6.01
N VAL A 381 19.23 -4.55 -6.07
CA VAL A 381 19.60 -3.19 -5.65
C VAL A 381 20.34 -2.54 -6.81
N ASN A 382 19.80 -1.44 -7.34
CA ASN A 382 20.28 -0.80 -8.56
C ASN A 382 20.45 -1.81 -9.73
N GLY A 383 19.53 -2.77 -9.82
CA GLY A 383 19.58 -3.85 -10.83
C GLY A 383 20.51 -5.02 -10.49
N HIS A 384 21.41 -4.89 -9.51
CA HIS A 384 22.27 -5.99 -9.06
C HIS A 384 21.51 -6.96 -8.15
N LEU A 385 21.57 -8.26 -8.44
CA LEU A 385 20.98 -9.29 -7.60
C LEU A 385 21.68 -9.34 -6.23
N VAL A 386 20.88 -9.29 -5.15
CA VAL A 386 21.35 -9.42 -3.78
C VAL A 386 20.86 -10.75 -3.20
N PRO A 387 21.75 -11.71 -2.90
CA PRO A 387 21.35 -13.02 -2.38
C PRO A 387 20.66 -12.91 -1.02
N ILE A 388 19.49 -13.54 -0.90
CA ILE A 388 18.82 -13.71 0.38
C ILE A 388 19.63 -14.69 1.23
N GLN A 389 20.03 -14.26 2.43
CA GLN A 389 20.88 -15.03 3.33
C GLN A 389 20.07 -15.83 4.35
N LEU A 390 18.92 -15.29 4.77
CA LEU A 390 18.09 -15.91 5.79
C LEU A 390 16.61 -15.59 5.54
N ARG A 391 15.77 -16.60 5.69
CA ARG A 391 14.31 -16.51 5.66
C ARG A 391 13.77 -17.08 6.96
N LEU A 392 13.13 -16.23 7.78
CA LEU A 392 12.55 -16.61 9.06
C LEU A 392 11.03 -16.52 8.98
N GLN A 393 10.33 -17.61 9.26
CA GLN A 393 8.87 -17.67 9.12
C GLN A 393 8.23 -18.17 10.41
N ARG A 394 7.22 -17.44 10.91
CA ARG A 394 6.33 -17.84 12.02
C ARG A 394 4.89 -17.50 11.63
N GLY A 395 4.06 -18.52 11.46
CA GLY A 395 2.71 -18.34 10.92
C GLY A 395 2.74 -17.75 9.51
N SER A 396 1.97 -16.68 9.28
CA SER A 396 1.94 -15.96 8.00
C SER A 396 3.06 -14.93 7.84
N VAL A 397 3.80 -14.64 8.91
CA VAL A 397 4.85 -13.61 8.90
C VAL A 397 6.17 -14.24 8.48
N THR A 398 6.79 -13.66 7.47
CA THR A 398 8.11 -14.02 6.96
C THR A 398 9.02 -12.80 6.97
N VAL A 399 10.24 -12.95 7.48
CA VAL A 399 11.29 -11.93 7.38
C VAL A 399 12.42 -12.47 6.52
N PHE A 400 12.71 -11.73 5.46
CA PHE A 400 13.89 -11.96 4.63
C PHE A 400 15.02 -11.05 5.09
N LYS A 401 16.23 -11.60 5.14
CA LYS A 401 17.45 -10.88 5.47
C LYS A 401 18.48 -11.08 4.36
N ALA A 402 19.15 -10.00 4.00
CA ALA A 402 20.28 -10.01 3.09
C ALA A 402 21.33 -8.96 3.45
N THR A 403 22.53 -9.10 2.91
CA THR A 403 23.57 -8.06 2.96
C THR A 403 23.66 -7.39 1.59
N ILE A 404 23.42 -6.09 1.55
CA ILE A 404 23.63 -5.25 0.37
C ILE A 404 25.09 -4.79 0.39
N PRO A 405 25.92 -5.24 -0.55
CA PRO A 405 27.30 -4.77 -0.62
C PRO A 405 27.34 -3.30 -1.06
N ARG A 406 28.28 -2.52 -0.52
CA ARG A 406 28.49 -1.11 -0.90
C ARG A 406 28.66 -0.90 -2.39
N SER A 407 29.18 -1.90 -3.11
CA SER A 407 29.33 -1.86 -4.57
C SER A 407 27.99 -1.87 -5.31
N ALA A 408 26.96 -2.50 -4.76
CA ALA A 408 25.61 -2.49 -5.35
C ALA A 408 24.84 -1.19 -5.02
N LEU A 409 25.22 -0.50 -3.94
CA LEU A 409 24.64 0.81 -3.57
C LEU A 409 25.17 1.95 -4.46
N ARG A 410 26.40 1.83 -4.97
CA ARG A 410 26.99 2.82 -5.89
C ARG A 410 26.26 2.79 -7.23
N SER A 411 25.79 3.96 -7.66
CA SER A 411 25.09 4.17 -8.92
C SER A 411 25.30 5.62 -9.37
N ASP A 412 25.19 5.87 -10.67
CA ASP A 412 25.14 7.23 -11.22
C ASP A 412 23.77 7.90 -10.95
N ALA A 413 22.75 7.11 -10.61
CA ALA A 413 21.45 7.62 -10.21
C ALA A 413 21.50 8.18 -8.77
N PRO A 414 20.79 9.29 -8.49
CA PRO A 414 20.81 9.94 -7.17
C PRO A 414 20.09 9.14 -6.08
N LEU A 415 19.26 8.18 -6.47
CA LEU A 415 18.50 7.32 -5.56
C LEU A 415 18.88 5.86 -5.79
N THR A 416 18.96 5.11 -4.70
CA THR A 416 19.08 3.65 -4.72
C THR A 416 17.72 3.03 -4.96
N ARG A 417 17.60 2.22 -6.01
CA ARG A 417 16.38 1.46 -6.33
C ARG A 417 16.46 0.06 -5.74
N LEU A 418 15.55 -0.25 -4.82
CA LEU A 418 15.27 -1.60 -4.36
C LEU A 418 14.21 -2.21 -5.26
N THR A 419 14.45 -3.38 -5.84
CA THR A 419 13.46 -4.12 -6.63
C THR A 419 13.17 -5.45 -5.96
N LEU A 420 11.94 -5.61 -5.49
CA LEU A 420 11.40 -6.85 -4.94
C LEU A 420 10.81 -7.64 -6.11
N THR A 421 11.20 -8.91 -6.25
CA THR A 421 10.75 -9.76 -7.37
C THR A 421 10.08 -11.03 -6.87
N VAL A 422 9.09 -11.49 -7.61
CA VAL A 422 8.47 -12.82 -7.48
C VAL A 422 8.38 -13.47 -8.85
N GLU A 423 8.26 -14.80 -8.92
CA GLU A 423 8.15 -15.49 -10.21
C GLU A 423 6.86 -15.15 -10.98
N ARG A 424 5.76 -14.88 -10.25
CA ARG A 424 4.44 -14.59 -10.79
C ARG A 424 3.58 -13.86 -9.77
N THR A 425 2.47 -13.31 -10.24
CA THR A 425 1.40 -12.77 -9.42
C THR A 425 0.08 -13.50 -9.71
N ILE A 426 -0.89 -13.39 -8.81
CA ILE A 426 -2.18 -14.08 -8.93
C ILE A 426 -3.33 -13.20 -8.45
N SER A 427 -4.49 -13.29 -9.09
CA SER A 427 -5.70 -12.63 -8.62
C SER A 427 -6.12 -13.18 -7.25
N LEU A 428 -6.39 -12.29 -6.29
CA LEU A 428 -6.91 -12.69 -4.98
C LEU A 428 -8.22 -13.45 -5.09
N ARG A 429 -9.07 -13.14 -6.07
CA ARG A 429 -10.31 -13.89 -6.34
C ARG A 429 -10.04 -15.35 -6.69
N ALA A 430 -8.95 -15.65 -7.39
CA ALA A 430 -8.60 -17.02 -7.73
C ALA A 430 -8.18 -17.84 -6.49
N VAL A 431 -7.66 -17.18 -5.46
CA VAL A 431 -7.21 -17.82 -4.21
C VAL A 431 -8.32 -17.78 -3.14
N GLN A 432 -9.11 -16.72 -3.11
CA GLN A 432 -10.16 -16.43 -2.15
C GLN A 432 -11.42 -15.90 -2.87
N PRO A 433 -12.20 -16.77 -3.55
CA PRO A 433 -13.34 -16.34 -4.36
C PRO A 433 -14.39 -15.54 -3.59
N GLU A 434 -14.61 -15.91 -2.33
CA GLU A 434 -15.59 -15.30 -1.42
C GLU A 434 -15.25 -13.86 -1.03
N ALA A 435 -13.98 -13.45 -1.14
CA ALA A 435 -13.55 -12.10 -0.75
C ALA A 435 -13.88 -11.04 -1.82
N GLY A 436 -14.19 -11.45 -3.06
CA GLY A 436 -14.56 -10.53 -4.15
C GLY A 436 -13.45 -9.55 -4.56
N ASP A 437 -12.19 -9.86 -4.25
CA ASP A 437 -11.03 -9.00 -4.52
C ASP A 437 -10.31 -9.43 -5.81
N ASP A 438 -10.47 -8.64 -6.87
CA ASP A 438 -9.90 -8.98 -8.19
C ASP A 438 -8.42 -8.61 -8.34
N ARG A 439 -7.80 -7.99 -7.32
CA ARG A 439 -6.40 -7.53 -7.41
C ARG A 439 -5.46 -8.70 -7.70
N VAL A 440 -4.59 -8.51 -8.69
CA VAL A 440 -3.49 -9.45 -9.02
C VAL A 440 -2.28 -9.10 -8.18
N VAL A 441 -1.87 -9.96 -7.26
CA VAL A 441 -0.91 -9.64 -6.19
C VAL A 441 0.18 -10.70 -6.01
N GLY A 442 1.29 -10.31 -5.38
CA GLY A 442 2.39 -11.20 -4.97
C GLY A 442 2.49 -11.35 -3.44
N LEU A 443 3.29 -10.49 -2.80
CA LEU A 443 3.60 -10.51 -1.37
C LEU A 443 2.98 -9.29 -0.67
N ALA A 444 2.47 -9.48 0.55
CA ALA A 444 2.01 -8.41 1.41
C ALA A 444 3.17 -7.90 2.27
N VAL A 445 3.81 -6.82 1.84
CA VAL A 445 4.94 -6.20 2.54
C VAL A 445 4.40 -5.27 3.62
N HIS A 446 4.96 -5.35 4.83
CA HIS A 446 4.63 -4.45 5.94
C HIS A 446 5.70 -3.37 6.12
N CYS A 447 6.98 -3.75 6.11
CA CYS A 447 8.08 -2.82 6.34
C CYS A 447 9.42 -3.34 5.80
N ILE A 448 10.34 -2.40 5.55
CA ILE A 448 11.73 -2.63 5.14
C ILE A 448 12.66 -1.84 6.06
N LEU A 449 13.70 -2.50 6.58
CA LEU A 449 14.72 -1.91 7.43
C LEU A 449 16.09 -2.13 6.79
N CYS A 450 16.87 -1.06 6.60
CA CYS A 450 18.27 -1.15 6.21
C CYS A 450 19.14 -0.47 7.26
N PHE A 451 20.28 -1.04 7.62
CA PHE A 451 21.23 -0.46 8.58
C PHE A 451 22.64 -0.99 8.34
N PRO A 452 23.70 -0.33 8.85
CA PRO A 452 25.06 -0.81 8.67
C PRO A 452 25.29 -2.22 9.20
N VAL A 453 26.01 -3.06 8.43
CA VAL A 453 26.38 -4.40 8.90
C VAL A 453 27.22 -4.30 10.17
N GLY A 454 26.87 -5.11 11.18
CA GLY A 454 27.57 -5.15 12.47
C GLY A 454 27.11 -4.10 13.48
N GLU A 455 26.26 -3.17 13.06
CA GLU A 455 25.60 -2.21 13.96
C GLU A 455 24.20 -2.69 14.33
N ARG A 456 23.62 -2.10 15.39
CA ARG A 456 22.21 -2.33 15.71
C ARG A 456 21.36 -1.26 15.06
N PRO A 457 20.19 -1.63 14.51
CA PRO A 457 19.27 -0.63 13.98
C PRO A 457 18.78 0.27 15.13
N GLN A 458 18.81 1.57 14.90
CA GLN A 458 18.19 2.55 15.80
C GLN A 458 16.68 2.54 15.55
N ILE A 459 15.99 1.61 16.22
CA ILE A 459 14.53 1.45 16.15
C ILE A 459 13.93 1.57 17.54
N ALA A 460 12.68 2.05 17.62
CA ALA A 460 11.94 2.07 18.87
C ALA A 460 11.86 0.66 19.49
N GLN A 461 11.80 0.58 20.83
CA GLN A 461 11.72 -0.71 21.54
C GLN A 461 10.46 -1.53 21.19
N ASP A 462 9.44 -0.89 20.63
CA ASP A 462 8.21 -1.55 20.18
C ASP A 462 8.20 -1.82 18.67
N SER A 463 9.34 -1.64 18.00
CA SER A 463 9.44 -1.80 16.55
C SER A 463 9.17 -3.24 16.12
N TYR A 464 8.33 -3.38 15.09
CA TYR A 464 7.98 -4.65 14.46
C TYR A 464 9.19 -5.45 13.96
N PHE A 465 10.37 -4.86 13.82
CA PHE A 465 11.59 -5.56 13.40
C PHE A 465 12.30 -6.35 14.50
N LEU A 466 11.94 -6.16 15.77
CA LEU A 466 12.48 -6.96 16.88
C LEU A 466 12.01 -8.42 16.84
N TYR A 467 11.00 -8.73 16.00
CA TYR A 467 10.27 -10.00 16.03
C TYR A 467 11.08 -11.26 15.67
N PHE A 468 12.34 -11.17 15.26
CA PHE A 468 13.24 -12.33 15.10
C PHE A 468 14.69 -12.06 15.53
N LEU A 469 14.89 -11.05 16.38
CA LEU A 469 16.19 -10.76 16.97
C LEU A 469 16.33 -11.47 18.30
N LEU A 470 17.50 -12.03 18.58
CA LEU A 470 17.82 -12.53 19.91
C LEU A 470 17.67 -11.36 20.92
N PRO A 471 16.85 -11.49 21.96
CA PRO A 471 16.69 -10.46 22.99
C PRO A 471 17.96 -10.35 23.83
N GLU A 472 19.00 -9.69 23.31
CA GLU A 472 20.32 -9.65 23.93
C GLU A 472 20.29 -9.00 25.32
N HIS A 473 19.31 -8.18 25.65
CA HIS A 473 19.14 -7.58 26.99
C HIS A 473 18.52 -8.55 28.00
N ASP A 474 17.77 -9.56 27.54
CA ASP A 474 17.16 -10.55 28.40
C ASP A 474 18.21 -11.56 28.88
N ARG A 475 18.33 -11.66 30.21
CA ARG A 475 19.32 -12.51 30.86
C ARG A 475 19.13 -13.98 30.53
N ALA A 476 17.88 -14.46 30.39
CA ALA A 476 17.58 -15.85 30.12
C ALA A 476 17.91 -16.23 28.67
N TRP A 477 17.57 -15.37 27.70
CA TRP A 477 17.94 -15.54 26.29
C TRP A 477 19.46 -15.52 26.10
N ARG A 478 20.14 -14.51 26.66
CA ARG A 478 21.60 -14.38 26.57
C ARG A 478 22.32 -15.58 27.22
N ALA A 479 21.86 -16.03 28.39
CA ALA A 479 22.45 -17.18 29.07
C ALA A 479 22.30 -18.47 28.25
N ALA A 480 21.13 -18.71 27.66
CA ALA A 480 20.90 -19.87 26.80
C ALA A 480 21.80 -19.83 25.55
N ALA A 481 21.88 -18.68 24.87
CA ALA A 481 22.73 -18.52 23.68
C ALA A 481 24.22 -18.71 24.00
N ASN A 482 24.71 -18.14 25.09
CA ASN A 482 26.10 -18.29 25.52
C ASN A 482 26.42 -19.73 25.90
N PHE A 483 25.50 -20.43 26.59
CA PHE A 483 25.68 -21.83 26.94
C PHE A 483 25.87 -22.70 25.70
N ILE A 484 25.02 -22.53 24.68
CA ILE A 484 25.14 -23.27 23.41
C ILE A 484 26.45 -22.92 22.72
N LYS A 485 26.76 -21.62 22.58
CA LYS A 485 27.97 -21.17 21.89
C LYS A 485 29.26 -21.74 22.49
N GLN A 486 29.31 -21.92 23.80
CA GLN A 486 30.47 -22.49 24.49
C GLN A 486 30.67 -23.99 24.23
N HIS A 487 29.62 -24.72 23.88
CA HIS A 487 29.65 -26.18 23.79
C HIS A 487 29.41 -26.72 22.37
N LEU A 488 28.86 -25.91 21.47
CA LEU A 488 28.50 -26.29 20.11
C LEU A 488 29.75 -26.59 19.27
N ARG A 489 29.78 -27.78 18.65
CA ARG A 489 30.85 -28.15 17.72
C ARG A 489 30.49 -27.81 16.27
N PRO A 490 31.47 -27.57 15.37
CA PRO A 490 31.20 -27.12 14.00
C PRO A 490 30.30 -28.02 13.15
N ALA A 491 30.28 -29.34 13.40
CA ALA A 491 29.46 -30.31 12.66
C ALA A 491 28.07 -30.56 13.28
N GLU A 492 27.79 -29.94 14.43
CA GLU A 492 26.54 -30.15 15.17
C GLU A 492 25.49 -29.14 14.75
N THR A 493 24.24 -29.58 14.68
CA THR A 493 23.08 -28.71 14.48
C THR A 493 22.28 -28.53 15.77
N ILE A 494 21.53 -27.43 15.80
CA ILE A 494 20.69 -26.99 16.90
C ILE A 494 19.27 -26.74 16.40
N ALA A 495 18.28 -27.23 17.13
CA ALA A 495 16.90 -26.80 16.99
C ALA A 495 16.59 -25.79 18.08
N ALA A 496 16.12 -24.60 17.72
CA ALA A 496 15.88 -23.51 18.68
C ALA A 496 14.82 -22.54 18.16
N PRO A 497 14.29 -21.63 19.00
CA PRO A 497 13.42 -20.55 18.52
C PRO A 497 14.12 -19.68 17.47
N LEU A 498 13.34 -19.16 16.54
CA LEU A 498 13.80 -18.38 15.37
C LEU A 498 14.78 -17.26 15.71
N GLU A 499 14.65 -16.65 16.88
CA GLU A 499 15.49 -15.59 17.39
C GLU A 499 16.96 -16.03 17.59
N PHE A 500 17.25 -17.33 17.66
CA PHE A 500 18.61 -17.89 17.70
C PHE A 500 19.24 -18.06 16.30
N ALA A 501 18.48 -17.97 15.21
CA ALA A 501 18.94 -18.30 13.86
C ALA A 501 20.15 -17.46 13.42
N GLU A 502 20.17 -16.17 13.76
CA GLU A 502 21.28 -15.28 13.40
C GLU A 502 22.58 -15.64 14.14
N ARG A 503 22.48 -16.21 15.34
CA ARG A 503 23.64 -16.58 16.13
C ARG A 503 24.27 -17.89 15.66
N PHE A 504 23.49 -18.74 14.99
CA PHE A 504 23.88 -20.10 14.61
C PHE A 504 23.46 -20.48 13.16
N PRO A 505 23.70 -19.63 12.14
CA PRO A 505 23.04 -19.75 10.83
C PRO A 505 23.39 -21.05 10.07
N LYS A 506 24.60 -21.59 10.26
CA LYS A 506 25.04 -22.84 9.60
C LYS A 506 24.61 -24.13 10.30
N ALA A 507 24.11 -24.00 11.54
CA ALA A 507 23.78 -25.12 12.40
C ALA A 507 22.28 -25.15 12.73
N PHE A 508 21.45 -24.31 12.11
CA PHE A 508 20.09 -24.06 12.59
C PHE A 508 19.03 -24.98 11.99
N CYS A 509 18.13 -25.47 12.83
CA CYS A 509 16.93 -26.25 12.51
C CYS A 509 15.70 -25.51 13.07
N PHE A 510 14.69 -25.26 12.23
CA PHE A 510 13.45 -24.62 12.67
C PHE A 510 12.53 -25.60 13.42
N TYR A 511 11.73 -25.10 14.36
CA TYR A 511 10.78 -25.93 15.12
C TYR A 511 9.70 -26.61 14.27
N THR A 512 9.40 -26.05 13.10
CA THR A 512 8.42 -26.59 12.15
C THR A 512 8.91 -27.83 11.41
N GLU A 513 10.19 -28.15 11.52
CA GLU A 513 10.81 -29.29 10.87
C GLU A 513 10.73 -30.54 11.73
N ASP A 514 10.74 -31.70 11.08
CA ASP A 514 10.86 -32.97 11.81
C ASP A 514 12.30 -33.18 12.30
N PHE A 515 12.51 -33.07 13.60
CA PHE A 515 13.83 -33.21 14.21
C PHE A 515 14.43 -34.60 14.01
N ARG A 516 13.59 -35.62 13.75
CA ARG A 516 14.02 -37.00 13.55
C ARG A 516 14.73 -37.19 12.22
N GLU A 517 14.49 -36.31 11.25
CA GLU A 517 15.08 -36.35 9.91
C GLU A 517 16.35 -35.50 9.81
N ARG A 518 16.66 -34.72 10.84
CA ARG A 518 17.82 -33.82 10.83
C ARG A 518 19.10 -34.53 11.26
N GLN A 519 20.02 -34.68 10.31
CA GLN A 519 21.37 -35.17 10.56
C GLN A 519 22.17 -34.18 11.41
N GLY A 520 22.98 -34.72 12.32
CA GLY A 520 23.87 -33.92 13.17
C GLY A 520 23.17 -33.16 14.31
N LEU A 521 21.85 -33.32 14.50
CA LEU A 521 21.11 -32.64 15.57
C LEU A 521 21.59 -33.10 16.94
N ALA A 522 22.32 -32.22 17.62
CA ALA A 522 22.91 -32.50 18.93
C ALA A 522 22.34 -31.62 20.05
N TRP A 523 21.61 -30.57 19.69
CA TRP A 523 21.08 -29.58 20.63
C TRP A 523 19.63 -29.26 20.31
N VAL A 524 18.77 -29.25 21.32
CA VAL A 524 17.39 -28.76 21.21
C VAL A 524 17.15 -27.77 22.34
N VAL A 525 17.02 -26.50 22.00
CA VAL A 525 16.57 -25.44 22.89
C VAL A 525 15.05 -25.46 22.83
N VAL A 526 14.38 -25.69 23.95
CA VAL A 526 12.92 -25.61 24.02
C VAL A 526 12.53 -24.38 24.83
N HIS A 527 11.84 -23.46 24.18
CA HIS A 527 11.19 -22.33 24.83
C HIS A 527 9.88 -22.81 25.47
N LYS A 528 9.73 -22.64 26.79
CA LYS A 528 8.60 -23.24 27.54
C LYS A 528 7.22 -22.80 27.06
N GLN A 529 7.12 -21.59 26.50
CA GLN A 529 5.87 -21.05 25.94
C GLN A 529 5.69 -21.32 24.44
N LEU A 530 6.72 -21.81 23.72
CA LEU A 530 6.63 -22.15 22.29
C LEU A 530 6.74 -23.66 22.06
N ILE A 531 6.58 -24.45 23.12
CA ILE A 531 6.67 -25.91 23.05
C ILE A 531 5.65 -26.52 22.08
N GLU A 532 4.54 -25.83 21.84
CA GLU A 532 3.49 -26.22 20.89
C GLU A 532 3.85 -25.99 19.42
N GLU A 533 4.88 -25.17 19.13
CA GLU A 533 5.42 -25.03 17.77
C GLU A 533 6.22 -26.27 17.34
N ILE A 534 6.71 -27.06 18.29
CA ILE A 534 7.47 -28.29 18.02
C ILE A 534 6.48 -29.43 17.82
N ASP A 535 6.66 -30.20 16.74
CA ASP A 535 5.79 -31.34 16.50
C ASP A 535 5.90 -32.36 17.67
N PRO A 536 4.77 -32.95 18.11
CA PRO A 536 4.83 -33.79 19.29
C PRO A 536 5.65 -35.08 19.15
N ALA A 537 5.87 -35.57 17.93
CA ALA A 537 6.67 -36.76 17.71
C ALA A 537 8.16 -36.44 17.88
N SER A 538 8.61 -35.26 17.45
CA SER A 538 9.92 -34.72 17.79
C SER A 538 10.09 -34.54 19.30
N LEU A 539 9.09 -34.01 20.00
CA LEU A 539 9.13 -33.92 21.48
C LEU A 539 9.33 -35.30 22.11
N ASP A 540 8.47 -36.28 21.83
CA ASP A 540 8.60 -37.63 22.38
C ASP A 540 9.95 -38.29 22.02
N TRP A 541 10.50 -37.99 20.85
CA TRP A 541 11.84 -38.45 20.44
C TRP A 541 12.95 -37.80 21.26
N ILE A 542 12.90 -36.48 21.48
CA ILE A 542 13.85 -35.74 22.35
C ILE A 542 13.87 -36.35 23.74
N ALA A 543 12.71 -36.61 24.34
CA ALA A 543 12.63 -37.18 25.69
C ALA A 543 13.32 -38.54 25.83
N ARG A 544 13.46 -39.30 24.73
CA ARG A 544 14.12 -40.62 24.72
C ARG A 544 15.61 -40.55 24.40
N ARG A 545 16.03 -39.57 23.59
CA ARG A 545 17.39 -39.53 23.01
C ARG A 545 18.27 -38.42 23.56
N PHE A 546 17.70 -37.42 24.21
CA PHE A 546 18.43 -36.26 24.71
C PHE A 546 18.26 -36.13 26.23
N ARG A 547 19.19 -35.40 26.85
CA ARG A 547 19.18 -35.11 28.28
C ARG A 547 19.11 -33.60 28.49
N PRO A 548 18.35 -33.11 29.49
CA PRO A 548 18.36 -31.69 29.83
C PRO A 548 19.72 -31.33 30.45
N VAL A 549 20.43 -30.41 29.82
CA VAL A 549 21.79 -29.98 30.21
C VAL A 549 21.81 -28.54 30.71
N PHE A 550 20.79 -27.75 30.40
CA PHE A 550 20.60 -26.40 30.92
C PHE A 550 19.10 -26.10 31.09
N ALA A 551 18.75 -25.33 32.10
CA ALA A 551 17.40 -24.81 32.29
C ALA A 551 17.46 -23.44 32.98
N ASN A 552 16.59 -22.53 32.56
CA ASN A 552 16.34 -21.26 33.23
C ASN A 552 14.84 -20.95 33.18
N THR A 553 14.44 -19.73 33.53
CA THR A 553 13.03 -19.31 33.56
C THR A 553 12.31 -19.48 32.23
N VAL A 554 13.01 -19.32 31.09
CA VAL A 554 12.43 -19.32 29.74
C VAL A 554 12.67 -20.64 28.99
N PHE A 555 13.84 -21.25 29.17
CA PHE A 555 14.35 -22.34 28.34
C PHE A 555 14.62 -23.63 29.12
N VAL A 556 14.50 -24.75 28.42
CA VAL A 556 15.19 -26.00 28.74
C VAL A 556 15.99 -26.42 27.51
N ILE A 557 17.31 -26.61 27.66
CA ILE A 557 18.19 -27.05 26.57
C ILE A 557 18.50 -28.52 26.78
N PHE A 558 18.23 -29.30 25.74
CA PHE A 558 18.47 -30.71 25.63
C PHE A 558 19.70 -30.94 24.76
N SER A 559 20.53 -31.92 25.12
CA SER A 559 21.63 -32.37 24.27
C SER A 559 21.71 -33.89 24.24
N SER A 560 22.12 -34.43 23.10
CA SER A 560 22.52 -35.84 22.96
C SER A 560 23.96 -36.08 23.43
N ARG A 561 24.68 -35.01 23.75
CA ARG A 561 26.05 -35.01 24.25
C ARG A 561 26.08 -35.45 25.72
N ASP A 562 27.20 -36.07 26.10
CA ASP A 562 27.44 -36.41 27.50
C ASP A 562 27.93 -35.17 28.27
N LEU A 563 26.97 -34.42 28.80
CA LEU A 563 27.19 -33.22 29.61
C LEU A 563 26.47 -33.36 30.96
N PRO A 564 26.92 -32.64 32.01
CA PRO A 564 26.25 -32.63 33.30
C PRO A 564 24.76 -32.29 33.15
N ARG A 565 23.90 -33.11 33.77
CA ARG A 565 22.45 -32.86 33.75
C ARG A 565 22.11 -31.60 34.52
N ALA A 566 21.20 -30.81 33.97
CA ALA A 566 20.57 -29.73 34.71
C ALA A 566 19.87 -30.30 35.96
N SER A 567 20.04 -29.62 37.10
CA SER A 567 19.48 -30.08 38.38
C SER A 567 17.96 -30.20 38.31
N LEU A 568 17.45 -31.43 38.50
CA LEU A 568 16.02 -31.77 38.53
C LEU A 568 15.23 -31.03 39.64
N ARG A 569 15.92 -30.43 40.60
CA ARG A 569 15.29 -29.72 41.74
C ARG A 569 14.93 -28.26 41.42
N THR A 570 15.40 -27.70 40.31
CA THR A 570 15.04 -26.34 39.88
C THR A 570 13.55 -26.24 39.54
N ASN A 571 12.86 -25.19 40.00
CA ASN A 571 11.43 -24.97 39.71
C ASN A 571 11.14 -24.90 38.20
N ASP A 572 12.16 -24.53 37.42
CA ASP A 572 12.10 -24.35 35.97
C ASP A 572 11.85 -25.63 35.18
N LEU A 573 12.50 -26.74 35.56
CA LEU A 573 12.35 -28.04 34.89
C LEU A 573 11.00 -28.67 35.20
N ARG A 574 10.47 -28.48 36.41
CA ARG A 574 9.13 -28.97 36.79
C ARG A 574 8.01 -28.27 36.00
N ALA A 575 8.11 -26.96 35.82
CA ALA A 575 7.15 -26.19 35.02
C ALA A 575 7.10 -26.67 33.57
N PHE A 576 8.26 -26.93 32.98
CA PHE A 576 8.37 -27.50 31.64
C PHE A 576 7.69 -28.86 31.49
N TRP A 577 8.01 -29.82 32.38
CA TRP A 577 7.39 -31.16 32.33
C TRP A 577 5.87 -31.10 32.50
N LYS A 578 5.35 -30.16 33.29
CA LYS A 578 3.91 -29.94 33.44
C LYS A 578 3.25 -29.47 32.13
N SER A 579 3.86 -28.52 31.41
CA SER A 579 3.38 -28.08 30.09
C SER A 579 3.44 -29.20 29.05
N TRP A 580 4.52 -29.98 29.03
CA TRP A 580 4.64 -31.15 28.17
C TRP A 580 3.56 -32.19 28.47
N LEU A 581 3.37 -32.57 29.73
CA LEU A 581 2.34 -33.55 30.11
C LEU A 581 0.94 -33.10 29.71
N ARG A 582 0.63 -31.80 29.87
CA ARG A 582 -0.64 -31.21 29.44
C ARG A 582 -0.88 -31.38 27.95
N LEU A 583 0.11 -31.09 27.11
CA LEU A 583 0.01 -31.30 25.66
C LEU A 583 -0.21 -32.77 25.31
N LYS A 584 0.50 -33.68 25.99
CA LYS A 584 0.34 -35.13 25.82
C LYS A 584 -1.06 -35.62 26.20
N LEU A 585 -1.61 -35.10 27.32
CA LEU A 585 -2.95 -35.42 27.82
C LEU A 585 -4.08 -34.84 26.95
N ALA A 586 -3.95 -33.59 26.49
CA ALA A 586 -4.91 -32.97 25.57
C ALA A 586 -5.05 -33.73 24.23
N ARG A 587 -4.01 -34.47 23.84
CA ARG A 587 -4.00 -35.32 22.65
C ARG A 587 -4.69 -36.66 22.90
N LEU A 588 -4.48 -37.27 24.07
CA LEU A 588 -5.20 -38.49 24.49
C LEU A 588 -6.71 -38.24 24.53
N THR A 589 -7.16 -37.09 25.03
CA THR A 589 -8.59 -36.73 25.04
C THR A 589 -9.16 -36.48 23.65
N ARG A 590 -8.44 -35.82 22.72
CA ARG A 590 -8.87 -35.68 21.32
C ARG A 590 -8.92 -37.02 20.56
N HIS A 591 -7.96 -37.93 20.79
CA HIS A 591 -7.95 -39.27 20.19
C HIS A 591 -9.06 -40.17 20.74
N VAL A 592 -9.38 -40.07 22.04
CA VAL A 592 -10.50 -40.79 22.64
C VAL A 592 -11.83 -40.26 22.08
N SER A 593 -11.98 -38.94 21.90
CA SER A 593 -13.19 -38.33 21.32
C SER A 593 -13.39 -38.68 19.83
N ALA A 594 -12.31 -38.77 19.03
CA ALA A 594 -12.39 -39.23 17.64
C ALA A 594 -12.68 -40.74 17.51
N LYS A 595 -12.19 -41.57 18.44
CA LYS A 595 -12.51 -43.01 18.49
C LYS A 595 -13.93 -43.30 19.00
N THR A 596 -14.45 -42.53 19.96
CA THR A 596 -15.84 -42.67 20.42
C THR A 596 -16.85 -42.13 19.41
N GLY A 597 -16.47 -41.14 18.59
CA GLY A 597 -17.25 -40.71 17.42
C GLY A 597 -17.38 -41.80 16.35
N ARG A 598 -16.27 -42.46 15.96
CA ARG A 598 -16.29 -43.60 15.01
C ARG A 598 -17.01 -44.84 15.56
N ALA A 599 -16.92 -45.11 16.86
CA ALA A 599 -17.63 -46.23 17.49
C ALA A 599 -19.15 -46.00 17.61
N LYS A 600 -19.61 -44.74 17.69
CA LYS A 600 -21.05 -44.41 17.60
C LYS A 600 -21.58 -44.54 16.17
N GLN A 601 -20.77 -44.20 15.17
CA GLN A 601 -21.16 -44.28 13.75
C GLN A 601 -21.26 -45.74 13.25
N HIS A 602 -20.37 -46.64 13.71
CA HIS A 602 -20.50 -48.07 13.42
C HIS A 602 -21.67 -48.75 14.14
N ARG A 603 -22.13 -48.24 15.29
CA ARG A 603 -23.33 -48.79 15.98
C ARG A 603 -24.65 -48.32 15.38
N THR A 604 -24.66 -47.26 14.59
CA THR A 604 -25.87 -46.81 13.86
C THR A 604 -26.04 -47.52 12.51
N ASP A 605 -24.97 -48.04 11.90
CA ASP A 605 -25.06 -48.75 10.62
C ASP A 605 -25.49 -50.23 10.77
N ASP A 606 -25.19 -50.88 11.90
CA ASP A 606 -25.66 -52.26 12.19
C ASP A 606 -27.10 -52.33 12.71
N ALA A 607 -27.75 -51.19 12.99
CA ALA A 607 -29.16 -51.13 13.40
C ALA A 607 -30.13 -50.87 12.22
N ASN A 608 -29.61 -50.76 10.99
CA ASN A 608 -30.37 -50.47 9.77
C ASN A 608 -30.11 -51.50 8.65
N ARG A 609 -29.77 -52.75 9.01
CA ARG A 609 -29.77 -53.90 8.11
C ARG A 609 -30.65 -55.02 8.63
#